data_AF-A0A353ZUG6-F1
#
_entry.id   AF-A0A353ZUG6-F1
#
_cell.length_a   1.000
_cell.length_b   1.000
_cell.length_c   1.000
_cell.angle_alpha   90.00
_cell.angle_beta   90.00
_cell.angle_gamma   90.00
#
_symmetry.space_group_name_H-M   'P 1'
#
loop_
_entity.id
_entity.type
_entity.pdbx_description
1 polymer ?
#
loop_
_entity_poly.entity_id
_entity_poly.type
_entity_poly.pdbx_seq_one_letter_code
_entity_poly.pdbx_strand_id
1 'polypeptide(L)' 'MKMPGAGSPPPVLGLAAVTAAMVPLVGGKAANLGELLSAGMPVPDGFCLTTDAYRQATAGDASVGDVTAVDTPAVD' A
#
# COMPACT_ATOMS: atom_id res chain seq x y z
N MET A 1 2.28 -26.88 -13.87
CA MET A 1 2.02 -25.45 -13.58
C MET A 1 2.24 -25.26 -12.09
N LYS A 2 3.40 -24.72 -11.70
CA LYS A 2 3.80 -24.62 -10.30
C LYS A 2 2.98 -23.51 -9.65
N MET A 3 2.13 -23.85 -8.68
CA MET A 3 1.57 -22.86 -7.77
C MET A 3 2.77 -22.20 -7.08
N PRO A 4 3.03 -20.89 -7.27
CA PRO A 4 4.13 -20.23 -6.58
C PRO A 4 3.90 -20.45 -5.09
N GLY A 5 4.92 -20.93 -4.37
CA GLY A 5 4.85 -21.07 -2.92
C GLY A 5 4.38 -19.74 -2.33
N ALA A 6 3.51 -19.81 -1.32
CA ALA A 6 2.92 -18.64 -0.67
C ALA A 6 4.03 -17.75 -0.08
N GLY A 7 4.60 -16.89 -0.92
CA GLY A 7 5.48 -15.82 -0.51
C GLY A 7 4.65 -14.80 0.23
N SER A 8 5.25 -14.14 1.23
CA SER A 8 4.67 -12.94 1.82
C SER A 8 4.22 -12.01 0.68
N PRO A 9 3.03 -11.42 0.76
CA PRO A 9 2.60 -10.43 -0.22
C PRO A 9 3.66 -9.33 -0.35
N PRO A 10 3.84 -8.75 -1.55
CA PRO A 10 4.83 -7.72 -1.76
C PRO A 10 4.59 -6.55 -0.80
N PRO A 11 5.65 -5.92 -0.26
CA PRO A 11 5.48 -4.87 0.74
C PRO A 11 4.89 -3.58 0.16
N VAL A 12 4.99 -3.40 -1.15
CA VAL A 12 4.49 -2.25 -1.91
C VAL A 12 3.59 -2.75 -3.03
N LEU A 13 2.44 -2.09 -3.21
CA LEU A 13 1.52 -2.32 -4.32
C LEU A 13 1.22 -1.00 -5.03
N GLY A 14 1.26 -1.00 -6.36
CA GLY A 14 0.77 0.14 -7.15
C GLY A 14 -0.74 0.29 -7.02
N LEU A 15 -1.24 1.52 -6.87
CA LEU A 15 -2.67 1.77 -6.65
C LEU A 15 -3.55 1.23 -7.79
N ALA A 16 -3.05 1.22 -9.03
CA ALA A 16 -3.75 0.68 -10.19
C ALA A 16 -3.98 -0.85 -10.14
N ALA A 17 -3.25 -1.58 -9.29
CA ALA A 17 -3.40 -3.03 -9.11
C ALA A 17 -4.29 -3.39 -7.89
N VAL A 18 -4.73 -2.38 -7.13
CA VAL A 18 -5.54 -2.57 -5.93
C VAL A 18 -7.02 -2.67 -6.27
N THR A 19 -7.74 -3.56 -5.59
CA THR A 19 -9.20 -3.70 -5.69
C THR A 19 -9.84 -3.69 -4.31
N ALA A 20 -11.17 -3.53 -4.24
CA ALA A 20 -11.95 -3.59 -3.00
C ALA A 20 -11.76 -4.91 -2.23
N ALA A 21 -11.46 -6.02 -2.91
CA ALA A 21 -11.19 -7.30 -2.26
C ALA A 21 -9.91 -7.30 -1.41
N MET A 22 -9.01 -6.34 -1.62
CA MET A 22 -7.70 -6.27 -0.97
C MET A 22 -7.71 -5.46 0.33
N VAL A 23 -8.87 -5.01 0.85
CA VAL A 23 -8.97 -4.25 2.10
C VAL A 23 -8.16 -4.85 3.27
N PRO A 24 -8.14 -6.17 3.52
CA PRO A 24 -7.31 -6.75 4.58
C PRO A 24 -5.80 -6.53 4.40
N LEU A 25 -5.35 -6.41 3.14
CA LEU A 25 -3.94 -6.27 2.78
C LEU A 25 -3.48 -4.81 2.66
N VAL A 26 -4.35 -3.89 2.24
CA VAL A 26 -3.96 -2.49 1.94
C VAL A 26 -4.76 -1.42 2.70
N GLY A 27 -5.79 -1.83 3.45
CA GLY A 27 -6.72 -0.92 4.13
C GLY A 27 -7.75 -0.27 3.21
N GLY A 28 -8.75 0.39 3.80
CA GLY A 28 -9.89 0.94 3.07
C GLY A 28 -9.55 2.12 2.15
N LYS A 29 -8.51 2.90 2.46
CA LYS A 29 -8.12 4.05 1.63
C LYS A 29 -7.53 3.63 0.30
N ALA A 30 -6.52 2.76 0.33
CA ALA A 30 -5.90 2.24 -0.88
C ALA A 30 -6.91 1.44 -1.72
N ALA A 31 -7.76 0.64 -1.07
CA ALA A 31 -8.86 -0.07 -1.74
C ALA A 31 -9.78 0.88 -2.52
N ASN A 32 -10.25 1.98 -1.89
CA ASN A 32 -11.08 2.96 -2.56
C ASN A 32 -10.34 3.69 -3.70
N LEU A 33 -9.07 4.04 -3.53
CA LEU A 33 -8.28 4.67 -4.60
C LEU A 33 -8.11 3.75 -5.81
N GLY A 34 -7.93 2.44 -5.59
CA GLY A 34 -7.91 1.43 -6.65
C GLY A 34 -9.23 1.35 -7.42
N GLU A 35 -10.36 1.37 -6.71
CA GLU A 35 -11.69 1.40 -7.34
C GLU A 35 -11.91 2.70 -8.15
N LEU A 36 -11.47 3.84 -7.63
CA LEU A 36 -11.55 5.11 -8.37
C LEU A 36 -10.71 5.09 -9.65
N LEU A 37 -9.50 4.55 -9.59
CA LEU A 37 -8.65 4.32 -10.78
C LEU A 37 -9.34 3.38 -11.78
N SER A 38 -9.89 2.26 -11.31
CA SER A 38 -10.62 1.32 -12.16
C SER A 38 -11.88 1.92 -12.78
N ALA A 39 -12.49 2.91 -12.13
CA ALA A 39 -13.62 3.67 -12.65
C ALA A 39 -13.22 4.79 -13.63
N GLY A 40 -11.92 4.99 -13.89
CA GLY A 40 -11.41 6.01 -14.78
C GLY A 40 -11.38 7.42 -14.19
N MET A 41 -11.48 7.55 -12.87
CA MET A 41 -11.37 8.84 -12.19
C MET A 41 -9.91 9.32 -12.19
N PRO A 42 -9.65 10.63 -12.27
CA PRO A 42 -8.30 11.19 -12.29
C PRO A 42 -7.66 11.14 -10.90
N VAL A 43 -7.19 9.95 -10.51
CA VAL A 43 -6.39 9.72 -9.31
C VAL A 43 -4.91 9.82 -9.72
N PRO A 44 -4.06 10.57 -8.99
CA PRO A 44 -2.64 10.60 -9.26
C PRO A 44 -2.00 9.21 -9.17
N ASP A 45 -0.97 8.97 -9.99
CA ASP A 45 -0.16 7.76 -9.88
C ASP A 45 0.42 7.61 -8.47
N GLY A 46 0.47 6.38 -7.98
CA GLY A 46 0.96 6.13 -6.63
C GLY A 46 0.99 4.66 -6.25
N PHE A 47 1.41 4.43 -5.02
CA PHE A 47 1.50 3.11 -4.41
C PHE A 47 1.06 3.15 -2.94
N CYS A 48 0.79 1.99 -2.37
CA CYS A 48 0.55 1.82 -0.94
C CYS A 48 1.47 0.74 -0.36
N LEU A 49 1.80 0.89 0.93
CA LEU A 49 2.41 -0.18 1.71
C LEU A 49 1.33 -1.16 2.17
N THR A 50 1.66 -2.46 2.16
CA THR A 50 0.75 -3.47 2.69
C THR A 50 0.74 -3.46 4.22
N THR A 51 -0.35 -3.94 4.80
CA THR A 51 -0.49 -4.12 6.25
C THR A 51 0.58 -5.08 6.79
N ASP A 52 0.98 -6.09 6.00
CA ASP A 52 2.08 -6.99 6.33
C ASP A 52 3.44 -6.26 6.36
N ALA A 53 3.71 -5.35 5.41
CA ALA A 53 4.92 -4.52 5.44
C ALA A 53 5.00 -3.67 6.71
N TYR A 54 3.86 -3.05 7.10
CA TYR A 54 3.77 -2.28 8.34
C TYR A 54 4.04 -3.15 9.57
N ARG A 55 3.47 -4.36 9.64
CA ARG A 55 3.70 -5.30 10.75
C ARG A 55 5.16 -5.72 10.83
N GLN A 56 5.81 -6.01 9.70
CA GLN A 56 7.22 -6.38 9.66
C GLN A 56 8.11 -5.23 10.16
N ALA A 57 7.83 -4.00 9.75
CA ALA A 57 8.58 -2.83 10.17
C ALA A 57 8.44 -2.50 11.67
N THR A 58 7.26 -2.76 12.25
CA THR A 58 6.94 -2.43 13.65
C THR A 58 7.13 -3.59 14.62
N ALA A 59 7.44 -4.79 14.13
CA ALA A 59 7.69 -5.97 14.96
C ALA A 59 8.94 -5.85 15.87
N GLY A 60 9.85 -4.90 15.58
CA GLY A 60 11.12 -4.72 16.30
C GLY A 60 11.14 -3.63 17.37
N ASP A 61 10.33 -2.56 17.23
CA ASP A 61 10.35 -1.41 18.15
C ASP A 61 8.94 -0.80 18.28
N ALA A 62 8.33 -0.94 19.45
CA ALA A 62 7.04 -0.35 19.79
C ALA A 62 7.12 1.16 20.12
N SER A 63 8.09 1.89 19.57
CA SER A 63 8.11 3.35 19.57
C SER A 63 7.86 3.84 18.15
N VAL A 64 6.58 4.04 17.82
CA VAL A 64 6.21 4.83 16.63
C VAL A 64 6.79 6.22 16.86
N GLY A 65 7.92 6.52 16.23
CA GLY A 65 8.46 7.88 16.19
C GLY A 65 7.42 8.82 15.59
N ASP A 66 7.40 10.05 16.08
CA ASP A 66 6.48 11.10 15.63
C ASP A 66 6.52 11.24 14.09
N VAL A 67 5.37 11.10 13.43
CA VAL A 67 5.24 11.08 11.96
C VAL A 67 5.24 12.49 11.33
N THR A 68 5.73 13.50 12.04
CA THR A 68 5.78 14.89 11.59
C THR A 68 6.98 15.18 10.69
N ALA A 69 7.14 14.46 9.58
CA ALA A 69 7.96 14.93 8.47
C ALA A 69 7.57 14.19 7.20
N VAL A 70 6.64 14.75 6.43
CA VAL A 70 6.52 14.38 5.03
C VAL A 70 7.59 15.20 4.31
N ASP A 71 8.80 14.65 4.16
CA ASP A 71 9.77 15.17 3.19
C ASP A 71 9.15 14.97 1.82
N THR A 72 8.50 16.02 1.31
CA THR A 72 8.04 16.07 -0.08
C THR A 72 9.27 16.40 -0.91
N PRO A 73 9.79 15.48 -1.75
CA PRO A 73 10.82 15.87 -2.69
C PRO A 73 10.20 16.91 -3.63
N ALA A 74 10.83 18.07 -3.72
CA ALA A 74 10.49 19.08 -4.69
C ALA A 74 10.57 18.45 -6.09
N VAL A 75 9.44 18.44 -6.79
CA VAL A 75 9.40 18.20 -8.23
C VAL A 75 9.75 19.52 -8.91
N ASP A 76 10.79 19.50 -9.74
CA ASP A 76 11.20 20.60 -10.63
C ASP A 76 10.16 20.79 -11.75
#